data_AF-K5CBI4-F1
#
_entry.id   AF-K5CBI4-F1
#
_cell.length_a   1.000
_cell.length_b   1.000
_cell.length_c   1.000
_cell.angle_alpha   90.00
_cell.angle_beta   90.00
_cell.angle_gamma   90.00
#
_symmetry.space_group_name_H-M   'P 1'
#
loop_
_entity.id
_entity.type
_entity.pdbx_description
1 polymer ?
#
loop_
_entity_poly.entity_id
_entity_poly.type
_entity_poly.pdbx_seq_one_letter_code
_entity_poly.pdbx_strand_id
1 'polypeptide(L)'
;MRFVILLLLLVCFDISAHGDNSNKDIISIEMKKDTLCVITTDLFLYYPFGEHTSMSGFSKNLDMPIVETFDSIGVAVLVKDGIRIKAFYDPCGDSHKVEIVFAQIDKKVKFERNVNIGMEKEAVFESLNIPIASDIFQKINVLSLISGLNGVIMNFMFKNNSLKSVRIITDYIF
;
A
#
# COMPACT_ATOMS: atom_id res chain seq x y z
N MET A 1 7.73 -58.79 10.96
CA MET A 1 7.04 -57.53 11.30
C MET A 1 8.09 -56.43 11.32
N ARG A 2 8.17 -55.62 10.25
CA ARG A 2 9.17 -54.56 10.10
C ARG A 2 8.53 -53.23 10.51
N PHE A 3 9.06 -52.61 11.56
CA PHE A 3 8.78 -51.21 11.87
C PHE A 3 9.53 -50.34 10.88
N VAL A 4 8.80 -49.58 10.05
CA VAL A 4 9.36 -48.48 9.26
C VAL A 4 8.90 -47.20 9.93
N ILE A 5 9.83 -46.55 10.64
CA ILE A 5 9.66 -45.20 11.18
C ILE A 5 9.84 -44.25 9.99
N LEU A 6 8.74 -43.62 9.56
CA LEU A 6 8.77 -42.56 8.55
C LEU A 6 9.06 -41.24 9.28
N LEU A 7 10.34 -40.85 9.28
CA LEU A 7 10.80 -39.57 9.80
C LEU A 7 10.42 -38.47 8.78
N LEU A 8 9.38 -37.68 9.08
CA LEU A 8 9.06 -36.46 8.33
C LEU A 8 10.13 -35.40 8.64
N LEU A 9 11.09 -35.24 7.73
CA LEU A 9 12.00 -34.10 7.69
C LEU A 9 11.22 -32.85 7.25
N LEU A 10 10.78 -32.07 8.24
CA LEU A 10 10.42 -30.67 8.06
C LEU A 10 11.70 -29.91 7.71
N VAL A 11 11.91 -29.62 6.42
CA VAL A 11 12.97 -28.72 5.98
C VAL A 11 12.48 -27.30 6.24
N CYS A 12 12.74 -26.80 7.45
CA CYS A 12 12.74 -25.37 7.71
C CYS A 12 13.97 -24.80 6.97
N PHE A 13 13.74 -24.16 5.82
CA PHE A 13 14.77 -23.30 5.25
C PHE A 13 14.88 -22.05 6.12
N ASP A 14 15.83 -22.08 7.06
CA ASP A 14 16.41 -20.87 7.64
C ASP A 14 17.12 -20.11 6.52
N ILE A 15 16.40 -19.20 5.87
CA ILE A 15 17.03 -18.14 5.08
C ILE A 15 17.40 -17.04 6.07
N SER A 16 18.51 -17.25 6.76
CA SER A 16 19.25 -16.17 7.41
C SER A 16 19.98 -15.39 6.31
N ALA A 17 19.29 -14.43 5.71
CA ALA A 17 19.93 -13.45 4.83
C ALA A 17 20.56 -12.36 5.70
N HIS A 18 21.87 -12.46 5.90
CA HIS A 18 22.71 -11.36 6.37
C HIS A 18 22.66 -10.22 5.33
N GLY A 19 21.82 -9.23 5.59
CA GLY A 19 21.80 -7.93 4.94
C GLY A 19 21.54 -6.88 6.00
N ASP A 20 22.61 -6.25 6.49
CA ASP A 20 22.56 -5.19 7.48
C ASP A 20 22.05 -3.90 6.80
N ASN A 21 20.73 -3.87 6.58
CA ASN A 21 19.89 -2.74 6.22
C ASN A 21 18.44 -3.20 6.48
N SER A 22 18.14 -3.57 7.73
CA SER A 22 16.78 -3.87 8.13
C SER A 22 15.96 -2.59 7.98
N ASN A 23 15.09 -2.54 6.98
CA ASN A 23 14.07 -1.52 6.89
C ASN A 23 13.21 -1.67 8.15
N LYS A 24 13.45 -0.84 9.17
CA LYS A 24 12.94 -1.02 10.55
C LYS A 24 11.42 -1.07 10.62
N ASP A 25 10.76 -0.57 9.58
CA ASP A 25 9.31 -0.51 9.49
C ASP A 25 8.69 -1.77 8.87
N ILE A 26 9.46 -2.71 8.29
CA ILE A 26 8.92 -3.96 7.75
C ILE A 26 8.87 -5.02 8.85
N ILE A 27 7.66 -5.49 9.16
CA ILE A 27 7.40 -6.54 10.16
C ILE A 27 7.53 -7.93 9.51
N SER A 28 6.94 -8.11 8.33
CA SER A 28 6.99 -9.39 7.62
C SER A 28 6.78 -9.24 6.12
N ILE A 29 7.28 -10.22 5.37
CA ILE A 29 7.12 -10.35 3.93
C ILE A 29 6.68 -11.78 3.62
N GLU A 30 5.59 -11.95 2.88
CA GLU A 30 5.05 -13.25 2.52
C GLU A 30 4.54 -13.25 1.06
N MET A 31 4.79 -14.31 0.32
CA MET A 31 4.20 -14.52 -1.01
C MET A 31 2.90 -15.34 -0.92
N LYS A 32 1.81 -14.80 -1.47
CA LYS A 32 0.53 -15.48 -1.65
C LYS A 32 0.18 -15.52 -3.13
N LYS A 33 0.44 -16.66 -3.78
CA LYS A 33 0.32 -16.83 -5.25
C LYS A 33 1.21 -15.82 -5.99
N ASP A 34 0.61 -14.82 -6.66
CA ASP A 34 1.27 -13.75 -7.39
C ASP A 34 1.29 -12.41 -6.63
N THR A 35 0.88 -12.42 -5.36
CA THR A 35 0.84 -11.26 -4.50
C THR A 35 1.96 -11.33 -3.47
N LEU A 36 2.83 -10.31 -3.42
CA LEU A 36 3.74 -10.08 -2.31
C LEU A 36 3.03 -9.25 -1.25
N CYS A 37 2.80 -9.84 -0.09
CA CYS A 37 2.26 -9.15 1.08
C CYS A 37 3.43 -8.64 1.94
N VAL A 38 3.45 -7.35 2.22
CA VAL A 38 4.42 -6.72 3.12
C VAL A 38 3.65 -6.09 4.27
N ILE A 39 3.85 -6.60 5.49
CA ILE A 39 3.29 -6.00 6.70
C ILE A 39 4.28 -4.96 7.21
N THR A 40 3.84 -3.73 7.40
CA THR A 40 4.74 -2.61 7.75
C THR A 40 4.08 -1.57 8.66
N THR A 41 4.88 -0.89 9.48
CA THR A 41 4.48 0.28 10.29
C THR A 41 4.70 1.60 9.56
N ASP A 42 5.04 1.57 8.27
CA ASP A 42 5.36 2.76 7.49
C ASP A 42 4.17 3.72 7.34
N LEU A 43 4.38 4.99 7.70
CA LEU A 43 3.37 6.04 7.64
C LEU A 43 2.93 6.40 6.21
N PHE A 44 3.69 6.01 5.19
CA PHE A 44 3.31 6.20 3.79
C PHE A 44 1.95 5.57 3.46
N LEU A 45 1.54 4.50 4.14
CA LEU A 45 0.23 3.89 3.94
C LEU A 45 -0.92 4.83 4.32
N TYR A 46 -0.72 5.70 5.32
CA TYR A 46 -1.72 6.64 5.83
C TYR A 46 -1.75 7.94 5.04
N TYR A 47 -0.56 8.43 4.66
CA TYR A 47 -0.40 9.71 3.98
C TYR A 47 0.33 9.58 2.62
N PRO A 48 -0.19 8.75 1.69
CA PRO A 48 0.46 8.51 0.40
C PRO A 48 0.49 9.75 -0.51
N PHE A 49 -0.30 10.78 -0.19
CA PHE A 49 -0.35 12.06 -0.90
C PHE A 49 0.18 13.23 -0.04
N GLY A 50 0.89 12.92 1.04
CA GLY A 50 1.33 13.87 2.05
C GLY A 50 0.27 14.11 3.12
N GLU A 51 0.66 14.83 4.18
CA GLU A 51 -0.21 15.19 5.29
C GLU A 51 -0.95 16.49 4.98
N HIS A 52 -2.27 16.50 5.19
CA HIS A 52 -3.11 17.67 4.92
C HIS A 52 -4.04 17.94 6.08
N THR A 53 -4.18 19.20 6.48
CA THR A 53 -5.03 19.64 7.61
C THR A 53 -6.40 20.14 7.17
N SER A 54 -6.74 19.99 5.88
CA SER A 54 -8.07 20.34 5.35
C SER A 54 -8.36 19.62 4.03
N MET A 55 -9.64 19.31 3.78
CA MET A 55 -10.07 18.74 2.50
C MET A 55 -9.79 19.65 1.30
N SER A 56 -9.84 20.98 1.49
CA SER A 56 -9.51 21.96 0.46
C SER A 56 -8.02 21.91 0.08
N GLY A 57 -7.13 21.86 1.08
CA GLY A 57 -5.68 21.70 0.85
C GLY A 57 -5.36 20.38 0.14
N PHE A 58 -5.98 19.29 0.60
CA PHE A 58 -5.83 17.97 -0.01
C PHE A 58 -6.26 17.94 -1.48
N SER A 59 -7.47 18.45 -1.77
CA SER A 59 -8.02 18.56 -3.13
C SER A 59 -7.12 19.39 -4.05
N LYS A 60 -6.61 20.52 -3.55
CA LYS A 60 -5.70 21.40 -4.32
C LYS A 60 -4.35 20.74 -4.59
N ASN A 61 -3.76 20.03 -3.62
CA ASN A 61 -2.50 19.32 -3.82
C ASN A 61 -2.60 18.21 -4.88
N LEU A 62 -3.75 17.53 -4.92
CA LEU A 62 -4.04 16.51 -5.92
C LEU A 62 -4.47 17.07 -7.28
N ASP A 63 -4.78 18.37 -7.34
CA ASP A 63 -5.44 19.00 -8.49
C ASP A 63 -6.72 18.24 -8.89
N MET A 64 -7.53 17.85 -7.91
CA MET A 64 -8.75 17.05 -8.09
C MET A 64 -9.96 17.74 -7.43
N PRO A 65 -11.07 17.99 -8.14
CA PRO A 65 -12.25 18.61 -7.54
C PRO A 65 -12.95 17.65 -6.57
N ILE A 66 -13.54 18.23 -5.52
CA ILE A 66 -14.52 17.54 -4.67
C ILE A 66 -15.85 17.54 -5.42
N VAL A 67 -16.39 16.36 -5.71
CA VAL A 67 -17.63 16.20 -6.49
C VAL A 67 -18.84 15.85 -5.63
N GLU A 68 -18.61 15.24 -4.46
CA GLU A 68 -19.66 14.88 -3.50
C GLU A 68 -19.15 15.12 -2.08
N THR A 69 -20.02 15.62 -1.21
CA THR A 69 -19.81 15.72 0.24
C THR A 69 -21.00 15.08 0.95
N PHE A 70 -20.70 14.23 1.92
CA PHE A 70 -21.69 13.61 2.80
C PHE A 70 -21.55 14.26 4.18
N ASP A 71 -22.12 15.45 4.34
CA ASP A 71 -21.94 16.28 5.53
C ASP A 71 -22.36 15.58 6.84
N SER A 72 -23.32 14.65 6.77
CA SER A 72 -23.77 13.85 7.92
C SER A 72 -22.68 12.92 8.47
N ILE A 73 -21.68 12.57 7.66
CA ILE A 73 -20.60 11.63 8.00
C ILE A 73 -19.21 12.24 7.76
N GLY A 74 -19.11 13.49 7.31
CA GLY A 74 -17.85 14.21 7.11
C GLY A 74 -16.98 13.71 5.94
N VAL A 75 -17.52 12.88 5.04
CA VAL A 75 -16.76 12.27 3.93
C VAL A 75 -16.93 13.09 2.65
N ALA A 76 -15.82 13.33 1.96
CA ALA A 76 -15.78 13.93 0.63
C ALA A 76 -15.25 12.93 -0.42
N VAL A 77 -15.77 13.03 -1.63
CA VAL A 77 -15.35 12.25 -2.79
C VAL A 77 -14.69 13.16 -3.80
N LEU A 78 -13.46 12.83 -4.19
CA LEU A 78 -12.69 13.51 -5.22
C LEU A 78 -12.64 12.61 -6.46
N VAL A 79 -12.94 13.18 -7.63
CA VAL A 79 -12.94 12.45 -8.91
C VAL A 79 -12.24 13.26 -10.00
N LYS A 80 -11.33 12.63 -10.73
CA LYS A 80 -10.68 13.21 -11.91
C LYS A 80 -10.17 12.12 -12.84
N ASP A 81 -10.48 12.19 -14.13
CA ASP A 81 -9.95 11.29 -15.16
C ASP A 81 -10.08 9.79 -14.86
N GLY A 82 -11.11 9.38 -14.10
CA GLY A 82 -11.33 7.99 -13.67
C GLY A 82 -10.73 7.63 -12.30
N ILE A 83 -9.88 8.50 -11.73
CA ILE A 83 -9.42 8.41 -10.35
C ILE A 83 -10.59 8.72 -9.42
N ARG A 84 -10.75 7.92 -8.36
CA ARG A 84 -11.73 8.16 -7.28
C ARG A 84 -11.08 8.02 -5.92
N ILE A 85 -11.18 9.05 -5.09
CA ILE A 85 -10.69 9.07 -3.71
C ILE A 85 -11.86 9.44 -2.79
N LYS A 86 -12.08 8.65 -1.74
CA LYS A 86 -12.96 9.01 -0.62
C LYS A 86 -12.09 9.30 0.58
N ALA A 87 -12.26 10.47 1.18
CA ALA A 87 -11.47 10.92 2.31
C ALA A 87 -12.32 11.80 3.24
N PHE A 88 -11.91 11.92 4.48
CA PHE A 88 -12.54 12.80 5.47
C PHE A 88 -11.44 13.55 6.23
N TYR A 89 -11.80 14.69 6.80
CA TYR A 89 -10.95 15.37 7.77
C TYR A 89 -11.34 14.89 9.16
N ASP A 90 -10.38 14.40 9.95
CA ASP A 90 -10.62 14.02 11.35
C ASP A 90 -10.22 15.16 12.30
N PRO A 91 -11.16 16.03 12.73
CA PRO A 91 -10.86 17.10 13.66
C PRO A 91 -10.69 16.62 15.11
N CYS A 92 -11.12 15.40 15.43
CA CYS A 92 -11.21 14.90 16.80
C CYS A 92 -10.25 13.73 17.09
N GLY A 93 -9.69 13.11 16.05
CA GLY A 93 -8.67 12.07 16.18
C GLY A 93 -7.28 12.63 16.42
N ASP A 94 -6.38 11.74 16.83
CA ASP A 94 -5.00 12.10 17.19
C ASP A 94 -4.24 12.75 16.02
N SER A 95 -4.63 12.44 14.78
CA SER A 95 -3.95 12.89 13.56
C SER A 95 -4.20 14.36 13.22
N HIS A 96 -5.41 14.88 13.48
CA HIS A 96 -5.88 16.19 13.00
C HIS A 96 -5.63 16.41 11.49
N LYS A 97 -5.78 15.34 10.70
CA LYS A 97 -5.39 15.26 9.28
C LYS A 97 -6.52 14.73 8.42
N VAL A 98 -6.35 14.86 7.11
CA VAL A 98 -7.17 14.18 6.10
C VAL A 98 -6.78 12.71 6.05
N GLU A 99 -7.77 11.85 6.20
CA GLU A 99 -7.62 10.40 6.18
C GLU A 99 -8.36 9.80 4.99
N ILE A 100 -7.77 8.78 4.37
CA ILE A 100 -8.31 8.12 3.19
C ILE A 100 -9.18 6.96 3.63
N VAL A 101 -10.41 6.90 3.14
CA VAL A 101 -11.31 5.74 3.30
C VAL A 101 -11.10 4.75 2.15
N PHE A 102 -10.93 5.30 0.96
CA PHE A 102 -10.80 4.51 -0.25
C PHE A 102 -10.06 5.31 -1.32
N ALA A 103 -9.23 4.64 -2.11
CA ALA A 103 -8.72 5.22 -3.35
C ALA A 103 -8.64 4.16 -4.45
N GLN A 104 -9.00 4.56 -5.66
CA GLN A 104 -8.76 3.83 -6.90
C GLN A 104 -8.05 4.78 -7.86
N ILE A 105 -6.80 4.45 -8.21
CA ILE A 105 -5.92 5.31 -9.00
C ILE A 105 -5.35 4.48 -10.13
N ASP A 106 -5.73 4.82 -11.35
CA ASP A 106 -5.29 4.17 -12.60
C ASP A 106 -4.68 5.19 -13.59
N LYS A 107 -4.54 6.44 -13.16
CA LYS A 107 -3.94 7.56 -13.89
C LYS A 107 -2.92 8.29 -13.01
N LYS A 108 -2.19 9.23 -13.63
CA LYS A 108 -1.16 10.01 -12.95
C LYS A 108 -1.78 10.87 -11.86
N VAL A 109 -1.25 10.71 -10.65
CA VAL A 109 -1.50 11.56 -9.48
C VAL A 109 -0.19 11.64 -8.70
N LYS A 110 0.01 12.74 -7.98
CA LYS A 110 1.22 12.95 -7.19
C LYS A 110 1.15 12.15 -5.89
N PHE A 111 1.88 11.04 -5.83
CA PHE A 111 2.18 10.36 -4.57
C PHE A 111 3.45 10.92 -3.94
N GLU A 112 3.58 10.71 -2.63
CA GLU A 112 4.86 10.75 -1.94
C GLU A 112 5.82 9.67 -2.48
N ARG A 113 7.11 9.83 -2.16
CA ARG A 113 8.19 8.88 -2.55
C ARG A 113 8.31 8.64 -4.06
N ASN A 114 7.86 9.59 -4.89
CA ASN A 114 7.96 9.53 -6.35
C ASN A 114 7.27 8.31 -6.99
N VAL A 115 6.33 7.67 -6.31
CA VAL A 115 5.51 6.61 -6.91
C VAL A 115 4.57 7.22 -7.95
N ASN A 116 4.52 6.63 -9.14
CA ASN A 116 3.69 7.13 -10.24
C ASN A 116 3.13 5.98 -11.07
N ILE A 117 1.86 6.09 -11.48
CA ILE A 117 1.29 5.18 -12.47
C ILE A 117 2.13 5.22 -13.75
N GLY A 118 2.47 4.03 -14.27
CA GLY A 118 3.30 3.82 -15.44
C GLY A 118 4.75 3.48 -15.14
N MET A 119 5.25 3.73 -13.92
CA MET A 119 6.64 3.41 -13.56
C MET A 119 6.93 1.90 -13.60
N GLU A 120 8.19 1.54 -13.84
CA GLU A 120 8.66 0.15 -13.81
C GLU A 120 8.49 -0.46 -12.41
N LYS A 121 8.24 -1.77 -12.35
CA LYS A 121 8.04 -2.51 -11.11
C LYS A 121 9.25 -2.38 -10.19
N GLU A 122 10.47 -2.49 -10.72
CA GLU A 122 11.71 -2.36 -9.95
C GLU A 122 11.76 -0.98 -9.26
N ALA A 123 11.46 0.08 -9.99
CA ALA A 123 11.45 1.45 -9.46
C ALA A 123 10.41 1.65 -8.34
N VAL A 124 9.28 0.92 -8.36
CA VAL A 124 8.30 0.95 -7.25
C VAL A 124 8.92 0.37 -5.98
N PHE A 125 9.58 -0.78 -6.11
CA PHE A 125 10.20 -1.45 -4.97
C PHE A 125 11.35 -0.62 -4.38
N GLU A 126 12.15 0.01 -5.23
CA GLU A 126 13.19 0.96 -4.81
C GLU A 126 12.60 2.18 -4.09
N SER A 127 11.56 2.79 -4.65
CA SER A 127 10.89 3.97 -4.05
C SER A 127 10.29 3.67 -2.67
N LEU A 128 9.87 2.42 -2.46
CA LEU A 128 9.28 1.95 -1.20
C LEU A 128 10.31 1.30 -0.27
N ASN A 129 11.57 1.20 -0.67
CA ASN A 129 12.64 0.52 0.06
C ASN A 129 12.28 -0.93 0.45
N ILE A 130 11.62 -1.67 -0.45
CA ILE A 130 11.20 -3.05 -0.19
C ILE A 130 12.27 -4.02 -0.71
N PRO A 131 12.96 -4.75 0.18
CA PRO A 131 13.94 -5.74 -0.25
C PRO A 131 13.22 -6.92 -0.92
N ILE A 132 13.76 -7.41 -2.03
CA ILE A 132 13.18 -8.56 -2.73
C ILE A 132 14.24 -9.38 -3.45
N ALA A 133 14.15 -10.71 -3.33
CA ALA A 133 15.02 -11.62 -4.06
C ALA A 133 14.59 -11.73 -5.53
N SER A 134 15.55 -11.82 -6.45
CA SER A 134 15.31 -11.77 -7.89
C SER A 134 14.44 -12.94 -8.41
N ASP A 135 14.48 -14.09 -7.74
CA ASP A 135 13.76 -15.33 -8.11
C ASP A 135 12.25 -15.26 -7.83
N ILE A 136 11.84 -14.47 -6.84
CA ILE A 136 10.42 -14.20 -6.53
C ILE A 136 9.91 -12.95 -7.24
N PHE A 137 10.77 -11.98 -7.52
CA PHE A 137 10.38 -10.69 -8.10
C PHE A 137 9.57 -10.81 -9.41
N GLN A 138 9.97 -11.72 -10.30
CA GLN A 138 9.30 -11.94 -11.58
C GLN A 138 7.89 -12.52 -11.44
N LYS A 139 7.57 -13.18 -10.32
CA LYS A 139 6.26 -13.79 -10.05
C LYS A 139 5.25 -12.81 -9.48
N ILE A 140 5.68 -11.59 -9.12
CA ILE A 140 4.86 -10.58 -8.47
C ILE A 140 4.06 -9.80 -9.52
N ASN A 141 2.73 -9.94 -9.45
CA ASN A 141 1.76 -9.11 -10.16
C ASN A 141 1.12 -8.07 -9.23
N VAL A 142 1.10 -8.33 -7.92
CA VAL A 142 0.53 -7.43 -6.92
C VAL A 142 1.50 -7.28 -5.76
N LEU A 143 1.82 -6.04 -5.39
CA LEU A 143 2.44 -5.73 -4.10
C LEU A 143 1.35 -5.18 -3.18
N SER A 144 1.10 -5.85 -2.06
CA SER A 144 0.13 -5.45 -1.04
C SER A 144 0.87 -4.99 0.20
N LEU A 145 0.89 -3.68 0.44
CA LEU A 145 1.33 -3.13 1.72
C LEU A 145 0.17 -3.17 2.69
N ILE A 146 0.39 -3.77 3.85
CA ILE A 146 -0.61 -3.94 4.91
C ILE A 146 -0.07 -3.23 6.14
N SER A 147 -0.82 -2.31 6.72
CA SER A 147 -0.35 -1.66 7.93
C SER A 147 -0.40 -2.62 9.11
N GLY A 148 0.68 -2.67 9.88
CA GLY A 148 0.75 -3.37 11.16
C GLY A 148 0.19 -2.58 12.34
N LEU A 149 -0.28 -1.34 12.11
CA LEU A 149 -0.83 -0.47 13.14
C LEU A 149 -2.37 -0.43 13.07
N ASN A 150 -2.93 -0.11 11.90
CA ASN A 150 -4.38 0.04 11.67
C ASN A 150 -4.81 -0.68 10.37
N GLY A 151 -6.12 -0.77 10.10
CA GLY A 151 -6.68 -1.54 8.98
C GLY A 151 -6.52 -0.95 7.58
N VAL A 152 -5.36 -0.35 7.25
CA VAL A 152 -5.04 0.19 5.92
C VAL A 152 -4.32 -0.85 5.06
N ILE A 153 -4.82 -1.06 3.85
CA ILE A 153 -4.21 -1.91 2.82
C ILE A 153 -4.05 -1.12 1.53
N MET A 154 -2.84 -1.11 0.99
CA MET A 154 -2.49 -0.46 -0.27
C MET A 154 -1.94 -1.48 -1.28
N ASN A 155 -2.68 -1.67 -2.37
CA ASN A 155 -2.34 -2.63 -3.42
C ASN A 155 -1.79 -1.91 -4.65
N PHE A 156 -0.58 -2.25 -5.03
CA PHE A 156 0.08 -1.86 -6.27
C PHE A 156 -0.09 -3.00 -7.28
N MET A 157 -0.81 -2.73 -8.37
CA MET A 157 -1.10 -3.72 -9.41
C MET A 157 -0.20 -3.49 -10.62
N PHE A 158 0.56 -4.53 -10.98
CA PHE A 158 1.51 -4.49 -12.09
C PHE A 158 0.95 -5.24 -13.31
N LYS A 159 1.28 -4.74 -14.50
CA LYS A 159 1.04 -5.43 -15.77
C LYS A 159 2.14 -5.08 -16.74
N ASN A 160 2.70 -6.09 -17.42
CA ASN A 160 3.82 -5.93 -18.36
C ASN A 160 4.98 -5.13 -17.70
N ASN A 161 5.38 -5.55 -16.49
CA ASN A 161 6.41 -4.91 -15.66
C ASN A 161 6.19 -3.45 -15.24
N SER A 162 5.00 -2.89 -15.47
CA SER A 162 4.70 -1.48 -15.17
C SER A 162 3.53 -1.36 -14.19
N LEU A 163 3.62 -0.42 -13.24
CA LEU A 163 2.55 -0.09 -12.30
C LEU A 163 1.34 0.45 -13.06
N LYS A 164 0.21 -0.25 -13.00
CA LYS A 164 -1.02 0.15 -13.70
C LYS A 164 -2.02 0.83 -12.81
N SER A 165 -2.12 0.41 -11.56
CA SER A 165 -3.06 1.00 -10.64
C SER A 165 -2.63 0.80 -9.20
N VAL A 166 -3.07 1.72 -8.36
CA VAL A 166 -2.99 1.63 -6.90
C VAL A 166 -4.41 1.64 -6.33
N ARG A 167 -4.67 0.75 -5.38
CA ARG A 167 -5.94 0.70 -4.65
C ARG A 167 -5.69 0.76 -3.15
N ILE A 168 -6.32 1.71 -2.48
CA ILE A 168 -6.25 1.87 -1.02
C ILE A 168 -7.61 1.49 -0.45
N ILE A 169 -7.60 0.65 0.59
CA ILE A 169 -8.79 0.19 1.31
C ILE A 169 -8.48 0.30 2.79
N THR A 170 -9.41 0.87 3.55
CA THR A 170 -9.34 0.96 5.01
C THR A 170 -10.48 0.22 5.67
N ASP A 171 -10.41 0.07 6.98
CA ASP A 171 -11.45 -0.46 7.86
C ASP A 171 -12.47 0.58 8.34
N TYR A 172 -12.28 1.88 8.02
CA TYR A 172 -13.29 2.90 8.31
C TYR A 172 -14.68 2.52 7.79
N ILE A 173 -15.67 2.65 8.67
CA ILE A 173 -17.08 2.37 8.38
C ILE A 173 -17.82 3.71 8.34
N PHE A 174 -18.29 4.09 7.15
CA PHE A 174 -19.02 5.33 6.86
C PHE A 174 -20.31 5.02 6.09
#